data_AF-A0A2C9JPZ3-F1
#
_entry.id   AF-A0A2C9JPZ3-F1
#
_cell.length_a   1.000
_cell.length_b   1.000
_cell.length_c   1.000
_cell.angle_alpha   90.00
_cell.angle_beta   90.00
_cell.angle_gamma   90.00
#
_symmetry.space_group_name_H-M   'P 1'
#
loop_
_entity.id
_entity.type
_entity.pdbx_description
1 polymer ?
#
loop_
_entity_poly.entity_id
_entity_poly.type
_entity_poly.pdbx_seq_one_letter_code
_entity_poly.pdbx_strand_id
1 'polypeptide(L)'
;MQSWIDLHYIRDHNPDFDGRMTEDCLHVNIYVPVTSKRQANLEKPFPVLVHIHGGSNEAGMGSMLHGDVLASEGTMIVVTLNYRLGVLGFLSVPHLNIPGNYGLYDQTMALTWVQENIAFFGGDPVRVTVQGHSAGGADVGVHILSPISKGLFQYAILMSGSPTAYWAVIPSTDPKEESVGPNSHLKTLGCYFKDDVLQTWACLEKINASEIVNDYYDHGFAYYDFSPVVDGTFLLRDPKQGIADAVNAKSVMIGLVKDEGSLTVDIIMKNENEKDTTGSYMTEAQFVRDSHNHVQPPDFFNYSLLRQFSSPPTEPYISFSSMADWSYYMYKPWADPHNATAAMISFSDLIGDTTFTAPAVDIADKLSAITNLELFLYVFEHRSVSSNFPPWMGVPHGQDIFFLFGCPVDGHPRHNYTELDKKVSLGFIEMWSKFVYTGLATTEHAGYRVDKTFLRIASNETDLLITKGNYLRASHVGFWNELFPSLITHSTVVNKMSSDFRIWVLVALCLTLFALLVIAVVCLLHRRQDAQLDTGVTLSAEDDVGKIPML
;
A
#
# COMPACT_ATOMS: atom_id res chain seq x y z
N MET A 1 -0.78 -18.53 -22.59
CA MET A 1 -0.30 -17.27 -21.99
C MET A 1 -1.50 -16.35 -21.93
N GLN A 2 -2.11 -16.25 -20.74
CA GLN A 2 -3.27 -15.41 -20.45
C GLN A 2 -2.69 -14.10 -19.90
N SER A 3 -3.01 -12.96 -20.51
CA SER A 3 -2.56 -11.65 -20.01
C SER A 3 -3.29 -11.32 -18.70
N TRP A 4 -2.56 -11.12 -17.61
CA TRP A 4 -3.07 -10.96 -16.24
C TRP A 4 -3.38 -9.51 -15.83
N ILE A 5 -3.80 -8.66 -16.78
CA ILE A 5 -4.62 -7.51 -16.38
C ILE A 5 -5.89 -8.13 -15.79
N ASP A 6 -6.26 -7.78 -14.56
CA ASP A 6 -7.47 -8.29 -13.93
C ASP A 6 -8.71 -7.74 -14.65
N LEU A 7 -9.01 -8.35 -15.80
CA LEU A 7 -10.23 -8.12 -16.56
C LEU A 7 -11.45 -8.60 -15.78
N HIS A 8 -11.28 -9.45 -14.75
CA HIS A 8 -12.39 -9.84 -13.89
C HIS A 8 -12.86 -8.63 -13.08
N TYR A 9 -11.93 -7.91 -12.45
CA TYR A 9 -12.22 -6.65 -11.75
C TYR A 9 -12.92 -5.64 -12.68
N ILE A 10 -12.38 -5.40 -13.88
CA ILE A 10 -13.00 -4.45 -14.83
C ILE A 10 -14.39 -4.92 -15.25
N ARG A 11 -14.55 -6.20 -15.58
CA ARG A 11 -15.84 -6.76 -16.03
C ARG A 11 -16.86 -6.89 -14.91
N ASP A 12 -16.44 -6.98 -13.65
CA ASP A 12 -17.34 -6.94 -12.50
C ASP A 12 -18.01 -5.58 -12.37
N HIS A 13 -17.30 -4.50 -12.69
CA HIS A 13 -17.82 -3.13 -12.65
C HIS A 13 -18.50 -2.72 -13.96
N ASN A 14 -17.94 -3.13 -15.11
CA ASN A 14 -18.47 -2.87 -16.43
C ASN A 14 -18.53 -4.17 -17.26
N PRO A 15 -19.64 -4.95 -17.16
CA PRO A 15 -19.81 -6.22 -17.86
C PRO A 15 -19.73 -6.15 -19.39
N ASP A 16 -19.96 -4.97 -19.96
CA ASP A 16 -19.98 -4.73 -21.40
C ASP A 16 -18.61 -4.30 -21.96
N PHE A 17 -17.56 -4.30 -21.13
CA PHE A 17 -16.21 -3.96 -21.56
C PHE A 17 -15.71 -4.89 -22.68
N ASP A 18 -15.41 -4.29 -23.84
CA ASP A 18 -15.02 -4.98 -25.07
C ASP A 18 -13.55 -5.38 -25.14
N GLY A 19 -12.75 -5.05 -24.12
CA GLY A 19 -11.33 -5.41 -24.03
C GLY A 19 -10.39 -4.49 -24.79
N ARG A 20 -10.86 -3.39 -25.39
CA ARG A 20 -9.98 -2.45 -26.10
C ARG A 20 -9.13 -1.62 -25.13
N MET A 21 -7.83 -1.54 -25.42
CA MET A 21 -6.83 -0.79 -24.66
C MET A 21 -5.94 0.00 -25.61
N THR A 22 -5.53 1.20 -25.22
CA THR A 22 -4.69 2.12 -26.01
C THR A 22 -3.87 3.01 -25.08
N GLU A 23 -2.68 3.46 -25.51
CA GLU A 23 -1.91 4.49 -24.79
C GLU A 23 -2.55 5.87 -24.87
N ASP A 24 -3.34 6.13 -25.92
CA ASP A 24 -4.18 7.32 -26.04
C ASP A 24 -5.42 7.18 -25.15
N CYS A 25 -5.19 7.20 -23.83
CA CYS A 25 -6.20 6.86 -22.82
C CYS A 25 -6.65 8.06 -21.97
N LEU A 26 -5.95 9.21 -22.02
CA LEU A 26 -6.19 10.37 -21.15
C LEU A 26 -7.49 11.13 -21.49
N HIS A 27 -8.60 10.56 -21.02
CA HIS A 27 -9.96 11.04 -21.25
C HIS A 27 -10.69 11.27 -19.91
N VAL A 28 -11.67 12.17 -19.94
CA VAL A 28 -12.60 12.41 -18.83
C VAL A 28 -14.04 12.19 -19.31
N ASN A 29 -14.89 11.64 -18.44
CA ASN A 29 -16.34 11.53 -18.64
C ASN A 29 -17.06 12.50 -17.73
N ILE A 30 -18.12 13.14 -18.21
CA ILE A 30 -18.84 14.18 -17.47
C ILE A 30 -20.33 13.86 -17.46
N TYR A 31 -20.87 13.65 -16.27
CA TYR A 31 -22.28 13.36 -16.02
C TYR A 31 -22.93 14.61 -15.43
N VAL A 32 -23.85 15.22 -16.20
CA VAL A 32 -24.51 16.47 -15.82
C VAL A 32 -25.99 16.22 -15.56
N PRO A 33 -26.51 16.49 -14.35
CA PRO A 33 -27.90 16.23 -14.02
C PRO A 33 -28.84 17.09 -14.85
N VAL A 34 -29.89 16.47 -15.38
CA VAL A 34 -30.99 17.18 -16.05
C VAL A 34 -32.05 17.51 -15.01
N THR A 35 -31.97 18.72 -14.45
CA THR A 35 -33.09 19.26 -13.66
C THR A 35 -34.07 19.96 -14.58
N SER A 36 -35.38 19.92 -14.27
CA SER A 36 -36.39 20.72 -14.98
C SER A 36 -36.07 22.23 -15.00
N LYS A 37 -35.18 22.68 -14.11
CA LYS A 37 -34.60 24.03 -14.06
C LYS A 37 -33.54 24.32 -15.12
N ARG A 38 -32.98 23.33 -15.82
CA ARG A 38 -31.99 23.55 -16.89
C ARG A 38 -32.60 24.24 -18.12
N GLN A 39 -33.92 24.21 -18.27
CA GLN A 39 -34.65 24.99 -19.29
C GLN A 39 -34.83 26.48 -18.92
N ALA A 40 -34.49 26.89 -17.70
CA ALA A 40 -34.55 28.29 -17.27
C ALA A 40 -33.30 28.62 -16.46
N ASN A 41 -32.27 29.17 -17.11
CA ASN A 41 -31.09 29.83 -16.52
C ASN A 41 -30.70 29.32 -15.12
N LEU A 42 -29.71 28.42 -15.01
CA LEU A 42 -29.16 27.98 -13.73
C LEU A 42 -28.88 29.20 -12.82
N GLU A 43 -29.74 29.45 -11.83
CA GLU A 43 -29.53 30.55 -10.87
C GLU A 43 -28.27 30.30 -10.03
N LYS A 44 -27.80 29.04 -9.93
CA LYS A 44 -26.58 28.64 -9.24
C LYS A 44 -25.88 27.46 -9.95
N PRO A 45 -24.55 27.47 -10.08
CA PRO A 45 -23.80 26.34 -10.64
C PRO A 45 -23.85 25.11 -9.70
N PHE A 46 -23.68 23.91 -10.25
CA PHE A 46 -23.63 22.66 -9.48
C PHE A 46 -22.26 22.47 -8.83
N PRO A 47 -22.17 21.90 -7.61
CA PRO A 47 -20.88 21.39 -7.14
C PRO A 47 -20.44 20.20 -8.01
N VAL A 48 -19.14 19.92 -7.98
CA VAL A 48 -18.50 18.94 -8.85
C VAL A 48 -17.83 17.87 -7.99
N LEU A 49 -18.12 16.60 -8.27
CA LEU A 49 -17.45 15.44 -7.70
C LEU A 49 -16.57 14.81 -8.76
N VAL A 50 -15.25 14.78 -8.54
CA VAL A 50 -14.28 14.11 -9.41
C VAL A 50 -13.90 12.77 -8.79
N HIS A 51 -14.09 11.67 -9.51
CA HIS A 51 -13.78 10.32 -9.04
C HIS A 51 -12.53 9.75 -9.72
N ILE A 52 -11.54 9.38 -8.89
CA ILE A 52 -10.33 8.64 -9.27
C ILE A 52 -10.57 7.16 -8.95
N HIS A 53 -10.52 6.33 -9.98
CA HIS A 53 -10.84 4.91 -9.85
C HIS A 53 -9.74 4.13 -9.12
N GLY A 54 -10.10 2.95 -8.60
CA GLY A 54 -9.16 2.00 -7.99
C GLY A 54 -8.57 1.01 -8.99
N GLY A 55 -8.03 -0.10 -8.47
CA GLY A 55 -7.40 -1.17 -9.25
C GLY A 55 -5.89 -1.24 -9.10
N SER A 56 -5.40 -1.02 -7.86
CA SER A 56 -3.98 -1.11 -7.48
C SER A 56 -3.03 -0.22 -8.28
N ASN A 57 -3.56 0.81 -8.96
CA ASN A 57 -2.83 1.64 -9.95
C ASN A 57 -2.29 0.85 -11.15
N GLU A 58 -2.78 -0.38 -11.37
CA GLU A 58 -2.36 -1.31 -12.43
C GLU A 58 -3.50 -1.60 -13.42
N ALA A 59 -4.76 -1.51 -12.96
CA ALA A 59 -5.95 -1.79 -13.76
C ALA A 59 -7.07 -0.76 -13.47
N GLY A 60 -8.03 -0.68 -14.39
CA GLY A 60 -9.23 0.14 -14.25
C GLY A 60 -9.40 1.18 -15.35
N MET A 61 -10.52 1.90 -15.29
CA MET A 61 -10.86 3.01 -16.19
C MET A 61 -11.90 3.92 -15.55
N GLY A 62 -11.97 5.18 -15.97
CA GLY A 62 -12.97 6.14 -15.54
C GLY A 62 -14.41 5.72 -15.90
N SER A 63 -14.59 4.87 -16.91
CA SER A 63 -15.89 4.31 -17.30
C SER A 63 -16.23 2.98 -16.62
N MET A 64 -15.55 2.63 -15.50
CA MET A 64 -15.88 1.43 -14.74
C MET A 64 -17.27 1.50 -14.10
N LEU A 65 -17.69 2.68 -13.63
CA LEU A 65 -19.02 2.90 -13.06
C LEU A 65 -19.66 4.13 -13.70
N HIS A 66 -20.92 3.99 -14.09
CA HIS A 66 -21.70 5.06 -14.70
C HIS A 66 -22.11 6.09 -13.64
N GLY A 67 -21.73 7.35 -13.85
CA GLY A 67 -22.02 8.44 -12.92
C GLY A 67 -23.44 9.00 -12.98
N ASP A 68 -24.32 8.43 -13.82
CA ASP A 68 -25.64 8.98 -14.13
C ASP A 68 -26.57 9.07 -12.91
N VAL A 69 -26.73 7.98 -12.16
CA VAL A 69 -27.59 7.96 -10.96
C VAL A 69 -27.05 8.88 -9.88
N LEU A 70 -25.74 8.81 -9.61
CA LEU A 70 -25.09 9.67 -8.61
C LEU A 70 -25.22 11.15 -8.96
N ALA A 71 -25.07 11.52 -10.24
CA ALA A 71 -25.26 12.88 -10.71
C ALA A 71 -26.71 13.33 -10.54
N SER A 72 -27.67 12.49 -10.94
CA SER A 72 -29.11 12.77 -10.88
C SER A 72 -29.61 12.90 -9.44
N GLU A 73 -29.49 11.84 -8.66
CA GLU A 73 -30.01 11.75 -7.28
C GLU A 73 -29.22 12.67 -6.34
N GLY A 74 -27.91 12.78 -6.53
CA GLY A 74 -27.05 13.67 -5.76
C GLY A 74 -27.16 15.14 -6.18
N THR A 75 -27.81 15.45 -7.31
CA THR A 75 -27.92 16.79 -7.91
C THR A 75 -26.55 17.49 -7.96
N MET A 76 -25.56 16.84 -8.57
CA MET A 76 -24.20 17.36 -8.70
C MET A 76 -23.60 16.93 -10.04
N ILE A 77 -22.57 17.60 -10.52
CA ILE A 77 -21.80 17.10 -11.67
C ILE A 77 -20.85 16.02 -11.18
N VAL A 78 -20.84 14.87 -11.84
CA VAL A 78 -19.86 13.80 -11.60
C VAL A 78 -18.89 13.76 -12.76
N VAL A 79 -17.60 13.77 -12.46
CA VAL A 79 -16.51 13.61 -13.42
C VAL A 79 -15.76 12.34 -13.08
N THR A 80 -15.54 11.46 -14.05
CA THR A 80 -14.63 10.32 -13.93
C THR A 80 -13.50 10.47 -14.92
N LEU A 81 -12.34 9.89 -14.66
CA LEU A 81 -11.14 10.10 -15.48
C LEU A 81 -10.33 8.83 -15.65
N ASN A 82 -9.61 8.76 -16.77
CA ASN A 82 -8.51 7.83 -16.95
C ASN A 82 -7.18 8.50 -16.59
N TYR A 83 -6.26 7.71 -16.08
CA TYR A 83 -4.86 8.09 -15.88
C TYR A 83 -3.97 6.91 -16.28
N ARG A 84 -2.68 7.16 -16.57
CA ARG A 84 -1.77 6.05 -16.91
C ARG A 84 -1.59 5.12 -15.71
N LEU A 85 -1.55 3.83 -15.98
CA LEU A 85 -1.48 2.75 -14.99
C LEU A 85 -0.17 1.95 -15.13
N GLY A 86 0.16 1.21 -14.08
CA GLY A 86 1.31 0.32 -13.98
C GLY A 86 2.62 0.98 -14.36
N VAL A 87 3.44 0.25 -15.10
CA VAL A 87 4.72 0.75 -15.62
C VAL A 87 4.58 2.08 -16.38
N LEU A 88 3.54 2.25 -17.20
CA LEU A 88 3.35 3.47 -17.99
C LEU A 88 2.98 4.68 -17.13
N GLY A 89 2.35 4.44 -15.98
CA GLY A 89 1.96 5.47 -15.01
C GLY A 89 3.00 5.75 -13.93
N PHE A 90 3.81 4.77 -13.54
CA PHE A 90 4.55 4.84 -12.28
C PHE A 90 6.00 4.32 -12.37
N LEU A 91 6.54 4.08 -13.56
CA LEU A 91 7.97 3.75 -13.71
C LEU A 91 8.85 4.84 -13.10
N SER A 92 9.55 4.49 -12.01
CA SER A 92 10.50 5.37 -11.33
C SER A 92 11.85 4.67 -11.16
N VAL A 93 12.90 5.35 -11.64
CA VAL A 93 14.30 4.95 -11.46
C VAL A 93 15.11 6.23 -11.17
N PRO A 94 15.12 6.70 -9.91
CA PRO A 94 15.69 8.00 -9.56
C PRO A 94 17.16 8.19 -9.94
N HIS A 95 17.98 7.14 -9.84
CA HIS A 95 19.39 7.21 -10.21
C HIS A 95 19.62 7.32 -11.73
N LEU A 96 18.63 6.95 -12.55
CA LEU A 96 18.62 7.23 -13.98
C LEU A 96 17.86 8.53 -14.31
N ASN A 97 17.49 9.34 -13.32
CA ASN A 97 16.67 10.55 -13.52
C ASN A 97 15.31 10.25 -14.19
N ILE A 98 14.72 9.09 -13.88
CA ILE A 98 13.35 8.72 -14.26
C ILE A 98 12.48 8.95 -13.01
N PRO A 99 11.71 10.06 -12.94
CA PRO A 99 11.10 10.51 -11.69
C PRO A 99 9.90 9.64 -11.25
N GLY A 100 9.12 9.10 -12.17
CA GLY A 100 7.85 8.42 -11.88
C GLY A 100 6.67 9.38 -11.67
N ASN A 101 5.63 8.89 -10.99
CA ASN A 101 4.40 9.64 -10.68
C ASN A 101 3.59 10.14 -11.90
N TYR A 102 3.82 9.64 -13.11
CA TYR A 102 3.13 10.09 -14.33
C TYR A 102 1.60 9.99 -14.22
N GLY A 103 1.08 8.91 -13.63
CA GLY A 103 -0.34 8.74 -13.35
C GLY A 103 -0.91 9.82 -12.43
N LEU A 104 -0.16 10.27 -11.41
CA LEU A 104 -0.57 11.38 -10.53
C LEU A 104 -0.53 12.74 -11.24
N TYR A 105 0.41 12.93 -12.17
CA TYR A 105 0.43 14.10 -13.04
C TYR A 105 -0.77 14.11 -14.00
N ASP A 106 -1.19 12.96 -14.52
CA ASP A 106 -2.40 12.84 -15.33
C ASP A 106 -3.66 13.20 -14.53
N GLN A 107 -3.78 12.69 -13.30
CA GLN A 107 -4.86 13.04 -12.37
C GLN A 107 -4.87 14.55 -12.06
N THR A 108 -3.70 15.15 -11.84
CA THR A 108 -3.54 16.60 -11.65
C THR A 108 -3.95 17.39 -12.88
N MET A 109 -3.61 16.91 -14.08
CA MET A 109 -4.01 17.53 -15.34
C MET A 109 -5.54 17.48 -15.50
N ALA A 110 -6.18 16.35 -15.17
CA ALA A 110 -7.63 16.24 -15.18
C ALA A 110 -8.30 17.20 -14.18
N LEU A 111 -7.76 17.33 -12.97
CA LEU A 111 -8.24 18.30 -11.97
C LEU A 111 -8.07 19.75 -12.44
N THR A 112 -6.94 20.06 -13.09
CA THR A 112 -6.69 21.38 -13.71
C THR A 112 -7.68 21.65 -14.83
N TRP A 113 -7.93 20.65 -15.68
CA TRP A 113 -8.94 20.74 -16.74
C TRP A 113 -10.34 21.02 -16.15
N VAL A 114 -10.71 20.36 -15.05
CA VAL A 114 -11.98 20.63 -14.34
C VAL A 114 -12.03 22.08 -13.87
N GLN A 115 -10.97 22.60 -13.25
CA GLN A 115 -10.91 24.01 -12.82
C GLN A 115 -11.14 24.99 -13.98
N GLU A 116 -10.56 24.71 -15.14
CA GLU A 116 -10.61 25.60 -16.30
C GLU A 116 -11.90 25.48 -17.12
N ASN A 117 -12.56 24.30 -17.10
CA ASN A 117 -13.60 23.98 -18.09
C ASN A 117 -14.96 23.62 -17.50
N ILE A 118 -15.07 23.19 -16.24
CA ILE A 118 -16.33 22.63 -15.73
C ILE A 118 -17.48 23.64 -15.67
N ALA A 119 -17.16 24.93 -15.65
CA ALA A 119 -18.13 26.02 -15.73
C ALA A 119 -18.97 25.97 -17.03
N PHE A 120 -18.39 25.53 -18.14
CA PHE A 120 -19.13 25.38 -19.42
C PHE A 120 -20.20 24.28 -19.36
N PHE A 121 -20.08 23.36 -18.40
CA PHE A 121 -21.05 22.29 -18.15
C PHE A 121 -22.08 22.66 -17.07
N GLY A 122 -21.97 23.87 -16.49
CA GLY A 122 -22.82 24.35 -15.39
C GLY A 122 -22.27 24.00 -14.00
N GLY A 123 -21.00 23.57 -13.90
CA GLY A 123 -20.33 23.29 -12.64
C GLY A 123 -19.69 24.53 -12.00
N ASP A 124 -19.40 24.42 -10.71
CA ASP A 124 -18.72 25.44 -9.92
C ASP A 124 -17.26 25.00 -9.66
N PRO A 125 -16.26 25.62 -10.33
CA PRO A 125 -14.86 25.22 -10.14
C PRO A 125 -14.35 25.48 -8.70
N VAL A 126 -15.04 26.33 -7.92
CA VAL A 126 -14.68 26.59 -6.52
C VAL A 126 -15.19 25.48 -5.59
N ARG A 127 -16.25 24.75 -5.99
CA ARG A 127 -16.85 23.66 -5.21
C ARG A 127 -16.58 22.29 -5.85
N VAL A 128 -15.29 21.99 -5.98
CA VAL A 128 -14.80 20.69 -6.44
C VAL A 128 -14.49 19.81 -5.23
N THR A 129 -15.07 18.62 -5.19
CA THR A 129 -14.68 17.54 -4.28
C THR A 129 -13.98 16.47 -5.08
N VAL A 130 -12.80 16.05 -4.67
CA VAL A 130 -12.12 14.88 -5.25
C VAL A 130 -12.40 13.66 -4.38
N GLN A 131 -12.74 12.53 -4.99
CA GLN A 131 -12.89 11.27 -4.31
C GLN A 131 -12.12 10.18 -5.03
N GLY A 132 -11.79 9.11 -4.31
CA GLY A 132 -11.24 7.92 -4.93
C GLY A 132 -11.46 6.68 -4.09
N HIS A 133 -11.38 5.52 -4.74
CA HIS A 133 -11.55 4.22 -4.12
C HIS A 133 -10.29 3.37 -4.24
N SER A 134 -9.93 2.63 -3.19
CA SER A 134 -8.76 1.74 -3.17
C SER A 134 -7.48 2.53 -3.52
N ALA A 135 -6.75 2.13 -4.56
CA ALA A 135 -5.62 2.89 -5.10
C ALA A 135 -5.95 4.36 -5.40
N GLY A 136 -7.10 4.64 -6.02
CA GLY A 136 -7.55 6.02 -6.23
C GLY A 136 -7.83 6.77 -4.93
N GLY A 137 -8.25 6.06 -3.86
CA GLY A 137 -8.42 6.64 -2.52
C GLY A 137 -7.08 7.01 -1.88
N ALA A 138 -6.06 6.17 -2.08
CA ALA A 138 -4.70 6.49 -1.68
C ALA A 138 -4.13 7.66 -2.49
N ASP A 139 -4.36 7.70 -3.80
CA ASP A 139 -3.95 8.80 -4.68
C ASP A 139 -4.61 10.13 -4.29
N VAL A 140 -5.89 10.13 -3.91
CA VAL A 140 -6.54 11.31 -3.30
C VAL A 140 -5.82 11.73 -2.02
N GLY A 141 -5.42 10.78 -1.18
CA GLY A 141 -4.55 11.03 -0.03
C GLY A 141 -3.24 11.70 -0.42
N VAL A 142 -2.61 11.29 -1.51
CA VAL A 142 -1.39 11.91 -2.04
C VAL A 142 -1.68 13.34 -2.54
N HIS A 143 -2.78 13.57 -3.24
CA HIS A 143 -3.22 14.91 -3.67
C HIS A 143 -3.52 15.86 -2.51
N ILE A 144 -4.03 15.36 -1.38
CA ILE A 144 -4.23 16.17 -0.17
C ILE A 144 -2.89 16.71 0.36
N LEU A 145 -1.81 15.94 0.21
CA LEU A 145 -0.47 16.24 0.72
C LEU A 145 0.44 16.96 -0.31
N SER A 146 0.15 16.84 -1.60
CA SER A 146 1.00 17.33 -2.70
C SER A 146 0.95 18.85 -2.87
N PRO A 147 2.07 19.59 -2.91
CA PRO A 147 2.03 21.02 -3.22
C PRO A 147 1.50 21.33 -4.62
N ILE A 148 1.59 20.38 -5.56
CA ILE A 148 1.17 20.55 -6.96
C ILE A 148 -0.36 20.62 -7.08
N SER A 149 -1.08 19.93 -6.19
CA SER A 149 -2.54 19.87 -6.24
C SER A 149 -3.24 21.01 -5.50
N LYS A 150 -2.47 21.97 -4.98
CA LYS A 150 -2.97 23.07 -4.18
C LYS A 150 -3.96 23.94 -4.97
N GLY A 151 -5.16 24.09 -4.43
CA GLY A 151 -6.21 24.92 -5.02
C GLY A 151 -7.04 24.25 -6.13
N LEU A 152 -6.80 22.97 -6.42
CA LEU A 152 -7.55 22.24 -7.44
C LEU A 152 -8.87 21.64 -6.94
N PHE A 153 -9.05 21.52 -5.63
CA PHE A 153 -10.27 21.02 -5.00
C PHE A 153 -10.45 21.64 -3.61
N GLN A 154 -11.66 21.54 -3.09
CA GLN A 154 -12.07 22.08 -1.79
C GLN A 154 -12.19 20.98 -0.73
N TYR A 155 -12.76 19.83 -1.09
CA TYR A 155 -13.00 18.70 -0.20
C TYR A 155 -12.43 17.41 -0.79
N ALA A 156 -12.16 16.42 0.06
CA ALA A 156 -11.63 15.14 -0.37
C ALA A 156 -12.32 13.94 0.31
N ILE A 157 -12.47 12.84 -0.41
CA ILE A 157 -13.03 11.57 0.10
C ILE A 157 -12.08 10.41 -0.26
N LEU A 158 -11.61 9.67 0.73
CA LEU A 158 -10.74 8.51 0.56
C LEU A 158 -11.52 7.25 0.93
N MET A 159 -11.98 6.48 -0.05
CA MET A 159 -12.73 5.24 0.19
C MET A 159 -11.77 4.05 0.15
N SER A 160 -11.65 3.32 1.26
CA SER A 160 -10.84 2.11 1.40
C SER A 160 -9.41 2.26 0.84
N GLY A 161 -8.78 3.42 1.07
CA GLY A 161 -7.45 3.72 0.58
C GLY A 161 -6.80 4.84 1.39
N SER A 162 -5.52 4.69 1.71
CA SER A 162 -4.78 5.67 2.53
C SER A 162 -3.38 5.86 1.97
N PRO A 163 -2.86 7.11 1.94
CA PRO A 163 -1.49 7.37 1.50
C PRO A 163 -0.45 6.82 2.49
N THR A 164 -0.86 6.38 3.68
CA THR A 164 0.01 5.74 4.67
C THR A 164 -0.02 4.21 4.59
N ALA A 165 -0.80 3.63 3.67
CA ALA A 165 -0.76 2.19 3.43
C ALA A 165 0.58 1.80 2.79
N TYR A 166 1.09 0.60 3.09
CA TYR A 166 2.38 0.14 2.55
C TYR A 166 2.39 -0.02 1.03
N TRP A 167 1.22 -0.19 0.43
CA TRP A 167 1.04 -0.35 -1.00
C TRP A 167 0.86 0.99 -1.73
N ALA A 168 0.57 2.07 -1.02
CA ALA A 168 0.19 3.36 -1.60
C ALA A 168 1.37 4.18 -2.12
N VAL A 169 2.48 4.22 -1.38
CA VAL A 169 3.66 5.03 -1.71
C VAL A 169 4.92 4.22 -1.46
N ILE A 170 5.82 4.19 -2.44
CA ILE A 170 7.19 3.71 -2.29
C ILE A 170 8.01 4.80 -1.59
N PRO A 171 8.54 4.54 -0.39
CA PRO A 171 9.43 5.49 0.27
C PRO A 171 10.66 5.77 -0.58
N SER A 172 11.22 6.98 -0.46
CA SER A 172 12.54 7.29 -1.00
C SER A 172 13.60 6.55 -0.18
N THR A 173 13.91 5.30 -0.51
CA THR A 173 15.03 4.57 0.11
C THR A 173 16.32 4.73 -0.69
N ASP A 174 17.43 4.53 0.03
CA ASP A 174 18.85 4.69 -0.31
C ASP A 174 19.17 4.46 -1.81
N PRO A 175 20.01 5.28 -2.48
CA PRO A 175 20.50 5.04 -3.84
C PRO A 175 21.16 3.66 -4.09
N LYS A 176 21.39 2.86 -3.05
CA LYS A 176 21.82 1.45 -3.13
C LYS A 176 20.68 0.44 -3.24
N GLU A 177 19.46 0.80 -2.92
CA GLU A 177 18.27 0.07 -3.33
C GLU A 177 17.99 0.43 -4.79
N GLU A 178 18.75 -0.19 -5.69
CA GLU A 178 18.29 -0.41 -7.05
C GLU A 178 16.87 -1.02 -6.93
N SER A 179 15.82 -0.23 -7.16
CA SER A 179 14.43 -0.67 -7.18
C SER A 179 14.33 -1.91 -8.06
N VAL A 180 14.30 -3.09 -7.43
CA VAL A 180 14.62 -4.37 -8.07
C VAL A 180 13.61 -4.67 -9.18
N GLY A 181 12.35 -4.24 -9.02
CA GLY A 181 11.32 -4.30 -10.06
C GLY A 181 11.61 -3.36 -11.25
N PRO A 182 11.53 -2.03 -11.10
CA PRO A 182 11.74 -1.07 -12.19
C PRO A 182 13.07 -1.25 -12.94
N ASN A 183 14.17 -1.50 -12.23
CA ASN A 183 15.46 -1.72 -12.88
C ASN A 183 15.51 -3.05 -13.63
N SER A 184 14.97 -4.12 -13.04
CA SER A 184 14.93 -5.42 -13.71
C SER A 184 14.03 -5.36 -14.93
N HIS A 185 12.91 -4.65 -14.86
CA HIS A 185 12.02 -4.43 -15.99
C HIS A 185 12.69 -3.69 -17.16
N LEU A 186 13.46 -2.63 -16.87
CA LEU A 186 14.27 -1.99 -17.91
C LEU A 186 15.34 -2.94 -18.48
N LYS A 187 15.92 -3.82 -17.65
CA LYS A 187 16.93 -4.79 -18.08
C LYS A 187 16.33 -5.89 -18.97
N THR A 188 15.14 -6.41 -18.66
CA THR A 188 14.44 -7.44 -19.46
C THR A 188 14.06 -6.90 -20.84
N LEU A 189 13.58 -5.65 -20.90
CA LEU A 189 13.30 -4.95 -22.15
C LEU A 189 14.56 -4.54 -22.94
N GLY A 190 15.75 -4.70 -22.36
CA GLY A 190 17.00 -4.25 -22.98
C GLY A 190 17.16 -2.73 -23.05
N CYS A 191 16.39 -1.98 -22.24
CA CYS A 191 16.37 -0.52 -22.19
C CYS A 191 17.09 0.07 -20.97
N TYR A 192 17.83 -0.72 -20.21
CA TYR A 192 18.63 -0.22 -19.09
C TYR A 192 19.97 0.37 -19.58
N PHE A 193 20.05 1.70 -19.68
CA PHE A 193 21.30 2.41 -20.01
C PHE A 193 21.77 3.23 -18.82
N LYS A 194 22.79 2.70 -18.13
CA LYS A 194 23.41 3.37 -16.99
C LYS A 194 23.95 4.74 -17.41
N ASP A 195 23.56 5.78 -16.68
CA ASP A 195 23.96 7.18 -16.89
C ASP A 195 23.49 7.82 -18.22
N ASP A 196 22.64 7.15 -19.01
CA ASP A 196 22.04 7.69 -20.24
C ASP A 196 20.51 7.50 -20.25
N VAL A 197 19.83 8.43 -19.58
CA VAL A 197 18.36 8.46 -19.52
C VAL A 197 17.72 8.69 -20.88
N LEU A 198 18.38 9.43 -21.78
CA LEU A 198 17.85 9.72 -23.11
C LEU A 198 17.84 8.46 -23.97
N GLN A 199 18.90 7.65 -23.90
CA GLN A 199 18.94 6.36 -24.57
C GLN A 199 17.92 5.37 -23.98
N THR A 200 17.70 5.40 -22.66
CA THR A 200 16.63 4.63 -22.01
C THR A 200 15.26 4.98 -22.57
N TRP A 201 14.90 6.26 -22.66
CA TRP A 201 13.63 6.68 -23.25
C TRP A 201 13.52 6.36 -24.74
N ALA A 202 14.56 6.63 -25.53
CA ALA A 202 14.58 6.33 -26.96
C ALA A 202 14.50 4.83 -27.27
N CYS A 203 14.84 3.96 -26.30
CA CYS A 203 14.62 2.53 -26.37
C CYS A 203 13.16 2.17 -26.08
N LEU A 204 12.61 2.67 -24.97
CA LEU A 204 11.22 2.41 -24.57
C LEU A 204 10.21 2.88 -25.62
N GLU A 205 10.43 4.05 -26.24
CA GLU A 205 9.57 4.61 -27.30
C GLU A 205 9.47 3.73 -28.57
N LYS A 206 10.37 2.75 -28.73
CA LYS A 206 10.36 1.82 -29.88
C LYS A 206 9.59 0.53 -29.57
N ILE A 207 9.24 0.30 -28.31
CA ILE A 207 8.54 -0.90 -27.85
C ILE A 207 7.05 -0.56 -27.79
N ASN A 208 6.18 -1.46 -28.25
CA ASN A 208 4.75 -1.26 -28.11
C ASN A 208 4.36 -1.30 -26.62
N ALA A 209 3.49 -0.40 -26.15
CA ALA A 209 3.07 -0.42 -24.74
C ALA A 209 2.54 -1.76 -24.26
N SER A 210 1.83 -2.51 -25.10
CA SER A 210 1.35 -3.85 -24.72
C SER A 210 2.50 -4.80 -24.37
N GLU A 211 3.65 -4.67 -25.04
CA GLU A 211 4.84 -5.48 -24.76
C GLU A 211 5.52 -5.02 -23.46
N ILE A 212 5.62 -3.71 -23.23
CA ILE A 212 6.11 -3.14 -21.96
C ILE A 212 5.24 -3.64 -20.79
N VAL A 213 3.92 -3.58 -20.92
CA VAL A 213 2.99 -4.04 -19.88
C VAL A 213 3.04 -5.56 -19.70
N ASN A 214 3.12 -6.35 -20.78
CA ASN A 214 3.13 -7.81 -20.68
C ASN A 214 4.43 -8.37 -20.07
N ASP A 215 5.59 -7.77 -20.38
CA ASP A 215 6.88 -8.17 -19.80
C ASP A 215 6.83 -8.13 -18.26
N TYR A 216 6.07 -7.19 -17.70
CA TYR A 216 5.91 -7.08 -16.25
C TYR A 216 5.26 -8.34 -15.65
N TYR A 217 4.17 -8.80 -16.26
CA TYR A 217 3.42 -9.96 -15.76
C TYR A 217 4.14 -11.29 -16.04
N ASP A 218 4.86 -11.39 -17.17
CA ASP A 218 5.55 -12.61 -17.58
C ASP A 218 6.76 -12.96 -16.68
N HIS A 219 7.39 -11.95 -16.07
CA HIS A 219 8.56 -12.13 -15.21
C HIS A 219 8.25 -12.15 -13.71
N GLY A 220 6.97 -12.10 -13.33
CA GLY A 220 6.55 -12.24 -11.94
C GLY A 220 7.05 -11.13 -11.02
N PHE A 221 7.16 -9.89 -11.55
CA PHE A 221 7.47 -8.73 -10.71
C PHE A 221 6.39 -8.55 -9.64
N ALA A 222 6.79 -7.97 -8.52
CA ALA A 222 5.98 -7.98 -7.33
C ALA A 222 4.83 -6.96 -7.43
N TYR A 223 3.69 -7.35 -6.88
CA TYR A 223 2.53 -6.47 -6.73
C TYR A 223 2.99 -5.17 -6.03
N TYR A 224 2.67 -4.01 -6.62
CA TYR A 224 3.08 -2.65 -6.21
C TYR A 224 4.47 -2.15 -6.63
N ASP A 225 5.24 -2.86 -7.46
CA ASP A 225 6.54 -2.35 -7.96
C ASP A 225 6.40 -1.03 -8.74
N PHE A 226 5.19 -0.76 -9.28
CA PHE A 226 4.80 0.49 -9.92
C PHE A 226 3.72 1.19 -9.09
N SER A 227 4.14 2.04 -8.17
CA SER A 227 3.26 2.85 -7.31
C SER A 227 3.81 4.26 -7.18
N PRO A 228 3.01 5.23 -6.67
CA PRO A 228 3.52 6.55 -6.32
C PRO A 228 4.85 6.50 -5.54
N VAL A 229 5.75 7.43 -5.82
CA VAL A 229 7.05 7.55 -5.16
C VAL A 229 7.21 8.92 -4.49
N VAL A 230 8.03 8.98 -3.44
CA VAL A 230 8.49 10.25 -2.87
C VAL A 230 9.56 10.85 -3.81
N ASP A 231 9.15 11.73 -4.71
CA ASP A 231 10.01 12.35 -5.74
C ASP A 231 10.57 13.73 -5.34
N GLY A 232 10.16 14.26 -4.17
CA GLY A 232 10.55 15.59 -3.71
C GLY A 232 9.89 16.75 -4.46
N THR A 233 8.99 16.46 -5.41
CA THR A 233 8.29 17.46 -6.23
C THR A 233 6.78 17.31 -6.09
N PHE A 234 6.23 16.16 -6.49
CA PHE A 234 4.83 15.81 -6.25
C PHE A 234 4.59 15.46 -4.79
N LEU A 235 5.45 14.62 -4.21
CA LEU A 235 5.36 14.21 -2.82
C LEU A 235 6.69 14.47 -2.11
N LEU A 236 6.65 15.38 -1.12
CA LEU A 236 7.86 15.92 -0.50
C LEU A 236 8.49 14.99 0.55
N ARG A 237 7.71 14.09 1.13
CA ARG A 237 8.15 13.13 2.16
C ARG A 237 7.20 11.95 2.22
N ASP A 238 7.65 10.87 2.84
CA ASP A 238 6.84 9.69 3.12
C ASP A 238 5.68 10.03 4.09
N PRO A 239 4.40 9.83 3.68
CA PRO A 239 3.23 10.11 4.52
C PRO A 239 3.22 9.31 5.85
N LYS A 240 3.83 8.12 5.89
CA LYS A 240 3.93 7.33 7.12
C LYS A 240 4.79 8.03 8.16
N GLN A 241 5.89 8.65 7.72
CA GLN A 241 6.83 9.35 8.60
C GLN A 241 6.25 10.67 9.11
N GLY A 242 5.35 11.29 8.36
CA GLY A 242 4.62 12.47 8.81
C GLY A 242 3.95 13.22 7.67
N ILE A 243 2.96 14.03 8.03
CA ILE A 243 2.28 14.95 7.11
C ILE A 243 2.63 16.40 7.44
N ALA A 244 2.36 17.32 6.52
CA ALA A 244 2.52 18.75 6.77
C ALA A 244 1.41 19.30 7.68
N ASP A 245 1.67 20.42 8.37
CA ASP A 245 0.69 21.09 9.24
C ASP A 245 -0.50 21.70 8.48
N ALA A 246 -0.45 21.69 7.14
CA ALA A 246 -1.50 22.16 6.25
C ALA A 246 -1.65 21.21 5.06
N VAL A 247 -2.88 21.09 4.59
CA VAL A 247 -3.28 20.20 3.48
C VAL A 247 -4.16 20.92 2.47
N ASN A 248 -4.36 20.33 1.30
CA ASN A 248 -5.13 20.94 0.20
C ASN A 248 -6.66 20.83 0.33
N ALA A 249 -7.17 20.26 1.43
CA ALA A 249 -8.60 20.09 1.67
C ALA A 249 -9.06 20.87 2.91
N LYS A 250 -10.29 21.39 2.88
CA LYS A 250 -10.97 21.98 4.04
C LYS A 250 -11.77 20.96 4.85
N SER A 251 -12.24 19.92 4.17
CA SER A 251 -12.95 18.79 4.76
C SER A 251 -12.49 17.49 4.12
N VAL A 252 -12.27 16.46 4.92
CA VAL A 252 -11.87 15.13 4.48
C VAL A 252 -12.85 14.10 5.04
N MET A 253 -13.28 13.16 4.22
CA MET A 253 -14.01 11.97 4.66
C MET A 253 -13.18 10.73 4.32
N ILE A 254 -12.99 9.84 5.28
CA ILE A 254 -12.29 8.56 5.11
C ILE A 254 -13.32 7.44 5.26
N GLY A 255 -13.30 6.49 4.33
CA GLY A 255 -14.24 5.40 4.22
C GLY A 255 -13.58 4.05 4.30
N LEU A 256 -14.31 3.09 4.87
CA LEU A 256 -13.97 1.67 4.87
C LEU A 256 -15.25 0.87 4.67
N VAL A 257 -15.11 -0.37 4.23
CA VAL A 257 -16.15 -1.39 4.40
C VAL A 257 -15.84 -2.24 5.63
N LYS A 258 -16.83 -2.99 6.13
CA LYS A 258 -16.67 -3.79 7.35
C LYS A 258 -15.63 -4.91 7.21
N ASP A 259 -15.61 -5.60 6.06
CA ASP A 259 -14.88 -6.85 5.87
C ASP A 259 -13.87 -6.72 4.70
N GLU A 260 -13.02 -5.68 4.76
CA GLU A 260 -12.05 -5.27 3.72
C GLU A 260 -11.18 -6.41 3.17
N GLY A 261 -10.68 -7.29 4.03
CA GLY A 261 -9.75 -8.35 3.63
C GLY A 261 -10.43 -9.57 2.98
N SER A 262 -11.75 -9.68 3.04
CA SER A 262 -12.46 -10.91 2.69
C SER A 262 -12.33 -11.26 1.20
N LEU A 263 -12.29 -10.26 0.32
CA LEU A 263 -12.06 -10.45 -1.12
C LEU A 263 -10.66 -11.01 -1.39
N THR A 264 -9.64 -10.47 -0.73
CA THR A 264 -8.27 -10.97 -0.85
C THR A 264 -8.16 -12.41 -0.38
N VAL A 265 -8.80 -12.76 0.75
CA VAL A 265 -8.84 -14.15 1.23
C VAL A 265 -9.50 -15.08 0.21
N ASP A 266 -10.62 -14.68 -0.38
CA ASP A 266 -11.32 -15.50 -1.39
C ASP A 266 -10.43 -15.74 -2.64
N ILE A 267 -9.69 -14.72 -3.09
CA ILE A 267 -8.73 -14.85 -4.20
C ILE A 267 -7.61 -15.82 -3.86
N ILE A 268 -7.00 -15.70 -2.67
CA ILE A 268 -5.93 -16.59 -2.20
C ILE A 268 -6.43 -18.03 -2.20
N MET A 269 -7.60 -18.27 -1.59
CA MET A 269 -8.17 -19.62 -1.48
C MET A 269 -8.55 -20.21 -2.84
N LYS A 270 -9.09 -19.42 -3.79
CA LYS A 270 -9.41 -19.91 -5.14
C LYS A 270 -8.16 -20.30 -5.92
N ASN A 271 -7.09 -19.51 -5.84
CA ASN A 271 -5.82 -19.80 -6.50
C ASN A 271 -5.15 -21.07 -5.93
N GLU A 272 -5.30 -21.34 -4.63
CA GLU A 272 -4.86 -22.58 -4.01
C GLU A 272 -5.71 -23.78 -4.45
N ASN A 273 -7.04 -23.60 -4.52
CA ASN A 273 -8.01 -24.65 -4.82
C ASN A 273 -8.12 -25.00 -6.33
N GLU A 274 -7.53 -24.23 -7.26
CA GLU A 274 -7.30 -24.74 -8.62
C GLU A 274 -6.39 -26.00 -8.63
N LYS A 275 -5.69 -26.27 -7.52
CA LYS A 275 -4.96 -27.54 -7.28
C LYS A 275 -5.76 -28.60 -6.52
N ASP A 276 -6.95 -28.29 -5.98
CA ASP A 276 -7.79 -29.24 -5.24
C ASP A 276 -9.30 -28.99 -5.44
N THR A 277 -9.97 -29.93 -6.12
CA THR A 277 -11.37 -29.83 -6.60
C THR A 277 -12.46 -29.94 -5.52
N THR A 278 -12.11 -29.81 -4.24
CA THR A 278 -13.11 -29.84 -3.16
C THR A 278 -13.34 -28.42 -2.65
N GLY A 279 -14.46 -27.80 -3.07
CA GLY A 279 -14.86 -26.49 -2.57
C GLY A 279 -14.89 -26.51 -1.05
N SER A 280 -13.95 -25.81 -0.39
CA SER A 280 -13.79 -25.99 1.04
C SER A 280 -13.15 -24.79 1.73
N TYR A 281 -13.68 -24.52 2.92
CA TYR A 281 -13.28 -23.50 3.89
C TYR A 281 -11.84 -23.70 4.36
N MET A 282 -11.17 -22.60 4.77
CA MET A 282 -9.81 -22.66 5.33
C MET A 282 -9.78 -23.48 6.63
N THR A 283 -8.98 -24.54 6.65
CA THR A 283 -8.69 -25.35 7.84
C THR A 283 -7.79 -24.59 8.82
N GLU A 284 -7.79 -24.94 10.11
CA GLU A 284 -6.84 -24.37 11.09
C GLU A 284 -5.38 -24.62 10.69
N ALA A 285 -5.08 -25.74 10.04
CA ALA A 285 -3.75 -26.03 9.51
C ALA A 285 -3.38 -25.16 8.31
N GLN A 286 -4.36 -24.76 7.47
CA GLN A 286 -4.18 -23.71 6.45
C GLN A 286 -3.95 -22.37 7.12
N PHE A 287 -4.79 -21.96 8.05
CA PHE A 287 -4.63 -20.69 8.76
C PHE A 287 -3.26 -20.58 9.46
N VAL A 288 -2.83 -21.61 10.20
CA VAL A 288 -1.50 -21.64 10.84
C VAL A 288 -0.40 -21.62 9.79
N ARG A 289 -0.51 -22.38 8.71
CA ARG A 289 0.48 -22.35 7.63
C ARG A 289 0.52 -20.98 6.96
N ASP A 290 -0.59 -20.38 6.59
CA ASP A 290 -0.60 -19.14 5.81
C ASP A 290 -0.29 -17.92 6.70
N SER A 291 -0.46 -18.07 8.02
CA SER A 291 0.03 -17.10 9.02
C SER A 291 1.49 -17.30 9.45
N HIS A 292 2.08 -18.51 9.33
CA HIS A 292 3.43 -18.82 9.85
C HIS A 292 4.48 -19.30 8.81
N ASN A 293 4.08 -19.93 7.70
CA ASN A 293 4.99 -20.55 6.74
C ASN A 293 5.26 -19.65 5.53
N HIS A 294 6.48 -19.11 5.58
CA HIS A 294 7.40 -18.94 4.47
C HIS A 294 7.29 -20.04 3.39
N VAL A 295 7.49 -19.62 2.13
CA VAL A 295 7.94 -20.43 0.98
C VAL A 295 6.84 -20.76 -0.06
N GLN A 296 6.43 -19.76 -0.86
CA GLN A 296 6.56 -19.67 -2.33
C GLN A 296 5.57 -18.64 -2.89
N PRO A 297 5.91 -17.89 -3.97
CA PRO A 297 5.09 -16.79 -4.45
C PRO A 297 3.70 -17.23 -4.95
N PRO A 298 2.69 -16.34 -4.82
CA PRO A 298 2.79 -14.95 -4.42
C PRO A 298 2.40 -14.77 -2.94
N ASP A 299 3.40 -14.69 -2.06
CA ASP A 299 3.23 -14.43 -0.63
C ASP A 299 2.79 -12.96 -0.40
N PHE A 300 1.53 -12.63 -0.69
CA PHE A 300 0.96 -11.29 -0.54
C PHE A 300 1.16 -10.72 0.87
N PHE A 301 1.02 -11.57 1.90
CA PHE A 301 1.15 -11.20 3.31
C PHE A 301 2.61 -11.02 3.77
N ASN A 302 3.55 -11.82 3.26
CA ASN A 302 4.97 -11.63 3.62
C ASN A 302 5.59 -10.46 2.86
N TYR A 303 5.25 -10.28 1.57
CA TYR A 303 5.70 -9.13 0.80
C TYR A 303 5.15 -7.81 1.35
N SER A 304 3.89 -7.79 1.80
CA SER A 304 3.30 -6.62 2.46
C SER A 304 3.98 -6.27 3.78
N LEU A 305 4.24 -7.25 4.66
CA LEU A 305 4.94 -7.03 5.92
C LEU A 305 6.41 -6.61 5.69
N LEU A 306 7.09 -7.23 4.72
CA LEU A 306 8.44 -6.86 4.31
C LEU A 306 8.48 -5.38 3.89
N ARG A 307 7.59 -4.96 2.99
CA ARG A 307 7.56 -3.57 2.51
C ARG A 307 7.08 -2.58 3.57
N GLN A 308 6.18 -3.00 4.46
CA GLN A 308 5.63 -2.13 5.50
C GLN A 308 6.64 -1.81 6.59
N PHE A 309 7.55 -2.74 6.89
CA PHE A 309 8.34 -2.73 8.13
C PHE A 309 9.84 -3.00 7.98
N SER A 310 10.33 -3.36 6.79
CA SER A 310 11.77 -3.58 6.57
C SER A 310 12.46 -2.26 6.21
N SER A 311 13.42 -1.86 7.04
CA SER A 311 14.53 -0.99 6.63
C SER A 311 15.57 -1.80 5.86
N PRO A 312 16.48 -1.17 5.08
CA PRO A 312 17.38 -1.85 4.13
C PRO A 312 18.14 -3.02 4.76
N PRO A 313 18.55 -4.02 3.95
CA PRO A 313 18.96 -5.38 4.36
C PRO A 313 20.30 -5.48 5.14
N THR A 314 20.71 -4.42 5.84
CA THR A 314 22.01 -4.30 6.49
C THR A 314 21.99 -4.40 8.02
N GLU A 315 20.81 -4.45 8.67
CA GLU A 315 20.68 -4.58 10.13
C GLU A 315 19.85 -5.83 10.50
N PRO A 316 20.14 -6.48 11.64
CA PRO A 316 19.78 -7.88 11.82
C PRO A 316 18.30 -8.03 12.18
N TYR A 317 17.59 -8.73 11.29
CA TYR A 317 16.24 -9.27 11.36
C TYR A 317 15.69 -9.49 12.78
N ILE A 318 14.48 -8.97 13.07
CA ILE A 318 13.52 -9.84 13.77
C ILE A 318 13.36 -11.05 12.87
N SER A 319 13.52 -12.25 13.43
CA SER A 319 13.11 -13.44 12.69
C SER A 319 11.62 -13.27 12.38
N PHE A 320 11.24 -13.27 11.10
CA PHE A 320 9.85 -13.16 10.65
C PHE A 320 8.88 -14.06 11.42
N SER A 321 9.37 -15.16 12.00
CA SER A 321 8.65 -15.99 12.95
C SER A 321 7.99 -15.19 14.08
N SER A 322 8.67 -14.21 14.69
CA SER A 322 8.09 -13.41 15.77
C SER A 322 6.97 -12.49 15.27
N MET A 323 7.06 -11.94 14.06
CA MET A 323 6.01 -11.11 13.47
C MET A 323 4.76 -11.93 13.14
N ALA A 324 4.97 -13.12 12.58
CA ALA A 324 3.93 -14.12 12.35
C ALA A 324 3.27 -14.56 13.66
N ASP A 325 4.06 -14.87 14.70
CA ASP A 325 3.57 -15.31 16.01
C ASP A 325 2.67 -14.25 16.67
N TRP A 326 3.06 -12.97 16.63
CA TRP A 326 2.25 -11.88 17.17
C TRP A 326 0.97 -11.65 16.37
N SER A 327 1.05 -11.70 15.03
CA SER A 327 -0.13 -11.57 14.17
C SER A 327 -1.10 -12.73 14.41
N TYR A 328 -0.58 -13.96 14.49
CA TYR A 328 -1.36 -15.14 14.84
C TYR A 328 -2.00 -15.01 16.23
N TYR A 329 -1.23 -14.58 17.24
CA TYR A 329 -1.77 -14.38 18.59
C TYR A 329 -2.93 -13.39 18.62
N MET A 330 -2.79 -12.26 17.91
CA MET A 330 -3.79 -11.21 17.86
C MET A 330 -5.08 -11.64 17.16
N TYR A 331 -4.98 -12.41 16.07
CA TYR A 331 -6.12 -12.75 15.23
C TYR A 331 -6.66 -14.16 15.46
N LYS A 332 -5.97 -15.05 16.17
CA LYS A 332 -6.49 -16.40 16.42
C LYS A 332 -7.86 -16.31 17.12
N PRO A 333 -8.89 -17.03 16.62
CA PRO A 333 -10.20 -17.05 17.26
C PRO A 333 -10.18 -17.93 18.51
N TRP A 334 -9.59 -17.43 19.61
CA TRP A 334 -9.37 -18.19 20.84
C TRP A 334 -10.63 -18.80 21.46
N ALA A 335 -11.80 -18.20 21.20
CA ALA A 335 -13.09 -18.71 21.66
C ALA A 335 -13.52 -20.00 20.95
N ASP A 336 -13.11 -20.19 19.69
CA ASP A 336 -13.44 -21.37 18.87
C ASP A 336 -12.30 -21.67 17.87
N PRO A 337 -11.14 -22.14 18.38
CA PRO A 337 -9.90 -22.19 17.59
C PRO A 337 -9.92 -23.22 16.46
N HIS A 338 -10.82 -24.20 16.51
CA HIS A 338 -10.94 -25.27 15.51
C HIS A 338 -12.02 -24.99 14.45
N ASN A 339 -12.69 -23.84 14.53
CA ASN A 339 -13.74 -23.47 13.60
C ASN A 339 -13.18 -22.81 12.34
N ALA A 340 -13.30 -23.52 11.22
CA ALA A 340 -12.84 -23.08 9.92
C ALA A 340 -13.41 -21.71 9.48
N THR A 341 -14.69 -21.44 9.78
CA THR A 341 -15.30 -20.15 9.42
C THR A 341 -14.74 -19.03 10.28
N ALA A 342 -14.55 -19.27 11.58
CA ALA A 342 -13.92 -18.31 12.48
C ALA A 342 -12.46 -18.02 12.08
N ALA A 343 -11.72 -19.03 11.64
CA ALA A 343 -10.37 -18.87 11.12
C ALA A 343 -10.35 -18.03 9.83
N MET A 344 -11.26 -18.29 8.88
CA MET A 344 -11.39 -17.47 7.66
C MET A 344 -11.70 -16.00 7.95
N ILE A 345 -12.67 -15.74 8.83
CA ILE A 345 -13.02 -14.37 9.23
C ILE A 345 -11.84 -13.69 9.92
N SER A 346 -11.13 -14.41 10.79
CA SER A 346 -9.94 -13.90 11.48
C SER A 346 -8.80 -13.56 10.52
N PHE A 347 -8.60 -14.37 9.48
CA PHE A 347 -7.61 -14.09 8.44
C PHE A 347 -8.02 -12.90 7.57
N SER A 348 -9.31 -12.79 7.25
CA SER A 348 -9.87 -11.62 6.57
C SER A 348 -9.66 -10.34 7.39
N ASP A 349 -9.91 -10.41 8.70
CA ASP A 349 -9.67 -9.30 9.63
C ASP A 349 -8.19 -8.92 9.67
N LEU A 350 -7.27 -9.91 9.69
CA LEU A 350 -5.83 -9.68 9.66
C LEU A 350 -5.41 -8.92 8.39
N ILE A 351 -5.85 -9.38 7.22
CA ILE A 351 -5.56 -8.72 5.96
C ILE A 351 -6.20 -7.32 5.96
N GLY A 352 -7.49 -7.21 6.20
CA GLY A 352 -8.21 -5.93 6.13
C GLY A 352 -7.65 -4.88 7.09
N ASP A 353 -7.26 -5.28 8.30
CA ASP A 353 -6.69 -4.36 9.27
C ASP A 353 -5.30 -3.86 8.87
N THR A 354 -4.44 -4.76 8.38
CA THR A 354 -3.08 -4.39 7.95
C THR A 354 -3.09 -3.54 6.68
N THR A 355 -3.97 -3.84 5.73
CA THR A 355 -3.96 -3.23 4.41
C THR A 355 -4.80 -1.96 4.32
N PHE A 356 -5.90 -1.86 5.07
CA PHE A 356 -6.87 -0.77 4.92
C PHE A 356 -7.21 -0.08 6.25
N THR A 357 -7.66 -0.82 7.28
CA THR A 357 -8.19 -0.20 8.50
C THR A 357 -7.13 0.58 9.27
N ALA A 358 -5.98 -0.04 9.58
CA ALA A 358 -4.94 0.62 10.37
C ALA A 358 -4.32 1.83 9.64
N PRO A 359 -4.02 1.76 8.32
CA PRO A 359 -3.61 2.93 7.55
C PRO A 359 -4.68 4.04 7.46
N ALA A 360 -5.96 3.70 7.34
CA ALA A 360 -7.05 4.67 7.33
C ALA A 360 -7.16 5.42 8.67
N VAL A 361 -7.00 4.71 9.79
CA VAL A 361 -6.97 5.34 11.12
C VAL A 361 -5.68 6.13 11.33
N ASP A 362 -4.53 5.67 10.83
CA ASP A 362 -3.26 6.40 10.92
C ASP A 362 -3.33 7.76 10.23
N ILE A 363 -3.83 7.82 8.98
CA ILE A 363 -4.00 9.10 8.29
C ILE A 363 -5.08 9.97 8.96
N ALA A 364 -6.16 9.38 9.49
CA ALA A 364 -7.18 10.11 10.24
C ALA A 364 -6.60 10.76 11.51
N ASP A 365 -5.81 10.01 12.29
CA ASP A 365 -5.16 10.51 13.50
C ASP A 365 -4.18 11.65 13.16
N LYS A 366 -3.34 11.49 12.12
CA LYS A 366 -2.44 12.55 11.64
C LYS A 366 -3.20 13.80 11.19
N LEU A 367 -4.26 13.65 10.39
CA LEU A 367 -5.08 14.77 9.91
C LEU A 367 -5.86 15.45 11.03
N SER A 368 -6.25 14.73 12.09
CA SER A 368 -7.01 15.28 13.21
C SER A 368 -6.24 16.37 14.00
N ALA A 369 -4.91 16.38 13.88
CA ALA A 369 -4.05 17.40 14.48
C ALA A 369 -4.05 18.74 13.72
N ILE A 370 -4.58 18.77 12.48
CA ILE A 370 -4.61 19.98 11.65
C ILE A 370 -5.77 20.88 12.08
N THR A 371 -5.44 22.12 12.44
CA THR A 371 -6.44 23.14 12.80
C THR A 371 -7.33 23.50 11.61
N ASN A 372 -8.63 23.67 11.83
CA ASN A 372 -9.63 24.06 10.82
C ASN A 372 -9.86 23.05 9.67
N LEU A 373 -9.50 21.78 9.85
CA LEU A 373 -9.80 20.70 8.90
C LEU A 373 -10.97 19.87 9.40
N GLU A 374 -12.16 19.94 8.79
CA GLU A 374 -13.24 19.01 9.13
C GLU A 374 -12.88 17.58 8.71
N LEU A 375 -13.08 16.60 9.58
CA LEU A 375 -12.68 15.22 9.33
C LEU A 375 -13.81 14.28 9.71
N PHE A 376 -14.11 13.30 8.86
CA PHE A 376 -15.11 12.28 9.11
C PHE A 376 -14.54 10.92 8.76
N LEU A 377 -14.96 9.89 9.50
CA LEU A 377 -14.66 8.50 9.18
C LEU A 377 -15.98 7.73 9.10
N TYR A 378 -16.17 6.86 8.12
CA TYR A 378 -17.29 5.93 8.06
C TYR A 378 -16.84 4.49 7.87
N VAL A 379 -17.70 3.55 8.28
CA VAL A 379 -17.62 2.13 7.95
C VAL A 379 -18.96 1.71 7.35
N PHE A 380 -18.92 1.20 6.12
CA PHE A 380 -20.07 0.64 5.44
C PHE A 380 -20.26 -0.82 5.86
N GLU A 381 -21.39 -1.11 6.51
CA GLU A 381 -21.70 -2.39 7.14
C GLU A 381 -22.94 -3.07 6.53
N HIS A 382 -23.61 -2.41 5.58
CA HIS A 382 -24.76 -2.99 4.91
C HIS A 382 -24.32 -4.09 3.92
N ARG A 383 -24.87 -5.30 4.13
CA ARG A 383 -24.74 -6.42 3.20
C ARG A 383 -26.09 -6.68 2.55
N SER A 384 -26.15 -6.60 1.21
CA SER A 384 -27.33 -7.01 0.47
C SER A 384 -27.66 -8.48 0.73
N VAL A 385 -28.93 -8.78 0.99
CA VAL A 385 -29.42 -10.16 1.11
C VAL A 385 -29.29 -10.95 -0.20
N SER A 386 -29.19 -10.23 -1.33
CA SER A 386 -28.97 -10.80 -2.67
C SER A 386 -27.49 -10.84 -3.07
N SER A 387 -26.57 -10.59 -2.12
CA SER A 387 -25.14 -10.67 -2.39
C SER A 387 -24.76 -12.08 -2.86
N ASN A 388 -24.02 -12.15 -3.97
CA ASN A 388 -23.51 -13.41 -4.52
C ASN A 388 -22.27 -13.92 -3.77
N PHE A 389 -21.69 -13.12 -2.89
CA PHE A 389 -20.54 -13.55 -2.10
C PHE A 389 -20.98 -14.56 -1.05
N PRO A 390 -20.13 -15.54 -0.71
CA PRO A 390 -20.33 -16.39 0.46
C PRO A 390 -20.68 -15.58 1.74
N PRO A 391 -21.54 -16.10 2.65
CA PRO A 391 -21.92 -15.39 3.86
C PRO A 391 -20.75 -14.95 4.76
N TRP A 392 -19.67 -15.73 4.81
CA TRP A 392 -18.49 -15.44 5.62
C TRP A 392 -17.75 -14.17 5.18
N MET A 393 -17.92 -13.73 3.93
CA MET A 393 -17.24 -12.55 3.40
C MET A 393 -17.86 -11.23 3.87
N GLY A 394 -19.05 -11.25 4.48
CA GLY A 394 -19.67 -10.03 5.01
C GLY A 394 -19.83 -8.93 3.96
N VAL A 395 -19.14 -7.80 4.14
CA VAL A 395 -19.10 -6.66 3.20
C VAL A 395 -17.67 -6.51 2.64
N PRO A 396 -17.37 -7.17 1.50
CA PRO A 396 -16.05 -7.11 0.87
C PRO A 396 -15.62 -5.72 0.40
N HIS A 397 -14.30 -5.58 0.18
CA HIS A 397 -13.69 -4.38 -0.42
C HIS A 397 -14.44 -3.92 -1.67
N GLY A 398 -14.72 -2.61 -1.73
CA GLY A 398 -15.41 -1.99 -2.86
C GLY A 398 -16.91 -2.29 -2.97
N GLN A 399 -17.58 -2.85 -1.95
CA GLN A 399 -19.04 -2.96 -2.01
C GLN A 399 -19.75 -1.61 -1.92
N ASP A 400 -19.23 -0.66 -1.15
CA ASP A 400 -19.84 0.66 -0.95
C ASP A 400 -19.89 1.49 -2.25
N ILE A 401 -18.90 1.36 -3.14
CA ILE A 401 -18.87 2.10 -4.40
C ILE A 401 -20.05 1.75 -5.33
N PHE A 402 -20.51 0.49 -5.34
CA PHE A 402 -21.69 0.10 -6.13
C PHE A 402 -22.96 0.77 -5.62
N PHE A 403 -23.10 0.90 -4.29
CA PHE A 403 -24.22 1.63 -3.68
C PHE A 403 -24.12 3.13 -3.94
N LEU A 404 -22.91 3.70 -3.92
CA LEU A 404 -22.68 5.12 -4.21
C LEU A 404 -23.02 5.49 -5.65
N PHE A 405 -22.58 4.67 -6.61
CA PHE A 405 -22.86 4.92 -8.04
C PHE A 405 -24.27 4.49 -8.47
N GLY A 406 -25.10 4.03 -7.53
CA GLY A 406 -26.52 3.79 -7.79
C GLY A 406 -26.83 2.49 -8.51
N CYS A 407 -25.92 1.50 -8.49
CA CYS A 407 -26.18 0.19 -9.09
C CYS A 407 -27.47 -0.49 -8.57
N PRO A 408 -27.86 -0.35 -7.28
CA PRO A 408 -29.17 -0.81 -6.83
C PRO A 408 -30.38 -0.13 -7.50
N VAL A 409 -30.22 1.13 -7.91
CA VAL A 409 -31.29 1.97 -8.49
C VAL A 409 -31.49 1.65 -9.99
N ASP A 410 -30.40 1.64 -10.76
CA ASP A 410 -30.44 1.39 -12.22
C ASP A 410 -30.44 -0.11 -12.57
N GLY A 411 -30.01 -0.95 -11.61
CA GLY A 411 -29.80 -2.38 -11.80
C GLY A 411 -28.36 -2.71 -12.20
N HIS A 412 -27.97 -3.97 -12.00
CA HIS A 412 -26.65 -4.46 -12.39
C HIS A 412 -26.74 -5.88 -12.95
N PRO A 413 -26.09 -6.22 -14.08
CA PRO A 413 -26.23 -7.53 -14.71
C PRO A 413 -25.85 -8.72 -13.81
N ARG A 414 -24.96 -8.49 -12.83
CA ARG A 414 -24.47 -9.52 -11.91
C ARG A 414 -25.13 -9.49 -10.53
N HIS A 415 -25.91 -8.47 -10.17
CA HIS A 415 -26.46 -8.32 -8.82
C HIS A 415 -27.96 -8.08 -8.85
N ASN A 416 -28.71 -8.85 -8.05
CA ASN A 416 -30.16 -8.74 -7.97
C ASN A 416 -30.59 -7.93 -6.74
N TYR A 417 -30.41 -6.61 -6.80
CA TYR A 417 -30.68 -5.73 -5.66
C TYR A 417 -32.17 -5.69 -5.25
N THR A 418 -32.38 -5.59 -3.94
CA THR A 418 -33.69 -5.48 -3.30
C THR A 418 -34.16 -4.03 -3.16
N GLU A 419 -35.42 -3.83 -2.76
CA GLU A 419 -35.93 -2.49 -2.42
C GLU A 419 -35.21 -1.88 -1.20
N LEU A 420 -34.72 -2.70 -0.26
CA LEU A 420 -33.89 -2.23 0.83
C LEU A 420 -32.54 -1.70 0.28
N ASP A 421 -31.91 -2.43 -0.63
CA ASP A 421 -30.64 -2.03 -1.24
C ASP A 421 -30.78 -0.69 -1.98
N LYS A 422 -31.91 -0.48 -2.67
CA LYS A 422 -32.25 0.81 -3.30
C LYS A 422 -32.34 1.94 -2.29
N LYS A 423 -33.06 1.75 -1.18
CA LYS A 423 -33.16 2.75 -0.11
C LYS A 423 -31.79 3.07 0.50
N VAL A 424 -30.96 2.06 0.74
CA VAL A 424 -29.60 2.24 1.26
C VAL A 424 -28.76 3.05 0.27
N SER A 425 -28.81 2.71 -1.02
CA SER A 425 -28.09 3.45 -2.07
C SER A 425 -28.52 4.92 -2.13
N LEU A 426 -29.81 5.21 -2.16
CA LEU A 426 -30.32 6.58 -2.19
C LEU A 426 -29.93 7.39 -0.95
N GLY A 427 -30.05 6.81 0.24
CA GLY A 427 -29.63 7.48 1.48
C GLY A 427 -28.11 7.68 1.58
N PHE A 428 -27.33 6.76 1.01
CA PHE A 428 -25.87 6.89 0.92
C PHE A 428 -25.46 8.01 -0.05
N ILE A 429 -26.12 8.09 -1.20
CA ILE A 429 -25.96 9.20 -2.17
C ILE A 429 -26.34 10.54 -1.53
N GLU A 430 -27.41 10.59 -0.74
CA GLU A 430 -27.81 11.81 -0.02
C GLU A 430 -26.71 12.27 0.95
N MET A 431 -26.12 11.34 1.71
CA MET A 431 -24.99 11.65 2.60
C MET A 431 -23.78 12.18 1.82
N TRP A 432 -23.46 11.58 0.67
CA TRP A 432 -22.38 12.04 -0.22
C TRP A 432 -22.66 13.45 -0.76
N SER A 433 -23.87 13.67 -1.26
CA SER A 433 -24.30 14.98 -1.77
C SER A 433 -24.16 16.05 -0.69
N LYS A 434 -24.63 15.79 0.53
CA LYS A 434 -24.47 16.72 1.65
C LYS A 434 -23.01 17.09 1.89
N PHE A 435 -22.10 16.12 1.87
CA PHE A 435 -20.67 16.40 2.02
C PHE A 435 -20.12 17.22 0.85
N VAL A 436 -20.44 16.88 -0.39
CA VAL A 436 -20.01 17.64 -1.59
C VAL A 436 -20.52 19.09 -1.56
N TYR A 437 -21.73 19.31 -1.04
CA TYR A 437 -22.33 20.65 -0.93
C TYR A 437 -21.79 21.48 0.23
N THR A 438 -21.45 20.86 1.37
CA THR A 438 -21.24 21.57 2.64
C THR A 438 -19.90 21.30 3.32
N GLY A 439 -19.19 20.24 2.92
CA GLY A 439 -18.02 19.71 3.61
C GLY A 439 -18.35 18.96 4.91
N LEU A 440 -19.63 18.68 5.20
CA LEU A 440 -20.08 17.99 6.41
C LEU A 440 -20.84 16.71 6.05
N ALA A 441 -20.38 15.55 6.53
CA ALA A 441 -21.03 14.27 6.29
C ALA A 441 -22.36 14.15 7.05
N THR A 442 -22.42 14.75 8.23
CA THR A 442 -23.60 14.78 9.08
C THR A 442 -23.63 16.07 9.90
N THR A 443 -24.81 16.44 10.35
CA THR A 443 -25.05 17.56 11.29
C THR A 443 -25.26 17.08 12.72
N GLU A 444 -25.41 15.77 12.93
CA GLU A 444 -25.82 15.17 14.21
C GLU A 444 -24.64 14.59 15.00
N HIS A 445 -23.50 14.36 14.34
CA HIS A 445 -22.32 13.80 14.97
C HIS A 445 -21.11 14.70 14.74
N ALA A 446 -20.32 14.87 15.80
CA ALA A 446 -19.03 15.54 15.69
C ALA A 446 -18.12 14.77 14.72
N GLY A 447 -17.28 15.51 14.00
CA GLY A 447 -16.25 14.91 13.16
C GLY A 447 -15.25 14.07 13.95
N TYR A 448 -14.44 13.29 13.24
CA TYR A 448 -13.34 12.52 13.79
C TYR A 448 -12.33 13.46 14.45
N ARG A 449 -12.26 13.39 15.79
CA ARG A 449 -11.45 14.22 16.69
C ARG A 449 -11.04 13.38 17.90
N VAL A 450 -10.86 14.04 19.06
CA VAL A 450 -10.43 13.46 20.35
C VAL A 450 -11.16 12.16 20.70
N ASP A 451 -12.46 12.08 20.46
CA ASP A 451 -13.29 10.90 20.79
C ASP A 451 -13.20 9.76 19.76
N LYS A 452 -12.40 9.93 18.69
CA LYS A 452 -12.18 8.97 17.59
C LYS A 452 -13.48 8.33 17.07
N THR A 453 -14.46 9.18 16.80
CA THR A 453 -15.82 8.79 16.41
C THR A 453 -15.93 8.51 14.92
N PHE A 454 -16.75 7.53 14.54
CA PHE A 454 -17.02 7.22 13.13
C PHE A 454 -18.49 6.94 12.87
N LEU A 455 -18.90 7.07 11.61
CA LEU A 455 -20.25 6.79 11.13
C LEU A 455 -20.34 5.31 10.73
N ARG A 456 -21.33 4.61 11.28
CA ARG A 456 -21.67 3.24 10.87
C ARG A 456 -22.85 3.30 9.93
N ILE A 457 -22.66 2.83 8.71
CA ILE A 457 -23.66 2.86 7.65
C ILE A 457 -24.17 1.43 7.46
N ALA A 458 -25.25 1.13 8.16
CA ALA A 458 -25.85 -0.20 8.22
C ALA A 458 -27.32 -0.14 7.76
N SER A 459 -28.04 -1.24 7.91
CA SER A 459 -29.49 -1.26 7.70
C SER A 459 -30.16 -2.15 8.74
N ASN A 460 -31.45 -1.92 8.98
CA ASN A 460 -32.33 -2.94 9.55
C ASN A 460 -33.09 -3.66 8.42
N GLU A 461 -34.20 -4.33 8.74
CA GLU A 461 -35.03 -5.05 7.76
C GLU A 461 -35.64 -4.13 6.68
N THR A 462 -35.84 -2.85 6.98
CA THR A 462 -36.64 -1.94 6.13
C THR A 462 -35.92 -0.68 5.68
N ASP A 463 -34.93 -0.19 6.43
CA ASP A 463 -34.36 1.15 6.28
C ASP A 463 -32.84 1.21 6.56
N LEU A 464 -32.21 2.23 5.98
CA LEU A 464 -30.83 2.64 6.25
C LEU A 464 -30.70 3.16 7.68
N LEU A 465 -29.60 2.79 8.35
CA LEU A 465 -29.25 3.26 9.67
C LEU A 465 -27.85 3.88 9.64
N ILE A 466 -27.77 5.18 9.88
CA ILE A 466 -26.50 5.88 10.11
C ILE A 466 -26.39 6.11 11.61
N THR A 467 -25.42 5.45 12.25
CA THR A 467 -25.22 5.55 13.70
C THR A 467 -23.78 5.89 14.05
N LYS A 468 -23.54 6.29 15.29
CA LYS A 468 -22.20 6.62 15.78
C LYS A 468 -21.50 5.37 16.37
N GLY A 469 -20.27 5.12 15.94
CA GLY A 469 -19.29 4.26 16.59
C GLY A 469 -18.14 5.07 17.20
N ASN A 470 -17.36 4.44 18.08
CA ASN A 470 -16.15 5.04 18.66
C ASN A 470 -15.00 4.04 18.59
N TYR A 471 -13.76 4.53 18.42
CA TYR A 471 -12.53 3.75 18.49
C TYR A 471 -12.55 2.51 17.59
N LEU A 472 -12.66 2.74 16.27
CA LEU A 472 -12.71 1.68 15.27
C LEU A 472 -11.57 0.68 15.48
N ARG A 473 -11.94 -0.57 15.79
CA ARG A 473 -11.04 -1.72 15.99
C ARG A 473 -9.82 -1.39 16.87
N ALA A 474 -10.01 -0.61 17.94
CA ALA A 474 -8.96 0.03 18.75
C ALA A 474 -7.76 -0.86 19.09
N SER A 475 -7.98 -2.11 19.53
CA SER A 475 -6.91 -3.04 19.90
C SER A 475 -6.07 -3.48 18.71
N HIS A 476 -6.70 -3.75 17.56
CA HIS A 476 -6.01 -4.16 16.33
C HIS A 476 -5.28 -2.98 15.69
N VAL A 477 -5.91 -1.80 15.67
CA VAL A 477 -5.27 -0.58 15.19
C VAL A 477 -4.07 -0.21 16.05
N GLY A 478 -4.21 -0.24 17.39
CA GLY A 478 -3.09 0.01 18.30
C GLY A 478 -1.98 -1.03 18.17
N PHE A 479 -2.33 -2.30 17.90
CA PHE A 479 -1.35 -3.32 17.56
C PHE A 479 -0.52 -2.93 16.33
N TRP A 480 -1.16 -2.60 15.20
CA TRP A 480 -0.47 -2.30 13.95
C TRP A 480 0.25 -0.95 13.91
N ASN A 481 -0.33 0.10 14.49
CA ASN A 481 0.19 1.45 14.39
C ASN A 481 1.17 1.81 15.53
N GLU A 482 1.14 1.11 16.67
CA GLU A 482 2.00 1.43 17.82
C GLU A 482 2.87 0.25 18.25
N LEU A 483 2.26 -0.88 18.65
CA LEU A 483 3.01 -1.99 19.25
C LEU A 483 3.93 -2.65 18.22
N PHE A 484 3.42 -2.99 17.05
CA PHE A 484 4.15 -3.72 16.02
C PHE A 484 5.41 -2.96 15.53
N PRO A 485 5.34 -1.65 15.17
CA PRO A 485 6.54 -0.85 14.89
C PRO A 485 7.55 -0.79 16.04
N SER A 486 7.08 -0.73 17.30
CA SER A 486 7.96 -0.70 18.47
C SER A 486 8.74 -2.01 18.65
N LEU A 487 8.09 -3.16 18.38
CA LEU A 487 8.72 -4.48 18.43
C LEU A 487 9.87 -4.59 17.42
N ILE A 488 9.71 -3.98 16.24
CA ILE A 488 10.73 -3.89 15.18
C ILE A 488 11.90 -3.00 15.59
N THR A 489 11.62 -1.87 16.23
CA THR A 489 12.67 -0.95 16.67
C THR A 489 13.51 -1.54 17.82
N HIS A 490 12.89 -2.25 18.77
CA HIS A 490 13.62 -2.81 19.91
C HIS A 490 14.50 -4.01 19.56
N SER A 491 14.00 -4.90 18.71
CA SER A 491 14.72 -6.09 18.25
C SER A 491 15.97 -5.75 17.42
N THR A 492 15.88 -4.75 16.54
CA THR A 492 17.03 -4.26 15.76
C THR A 492 18.14 -3.72 16.69
N VAL A 493 17.78 -2.96 17.73
CA VAL A 493 18.73 -2.48 18.75
C VAL A 493 19.41 -3.63 19.49
N VAL A 494 18.65 -4.65 19.93
CA VAL A 494 19.20 -5.82 20.65
C VAL A 494 20.14 -6.63 19.76
N ASN A 495 19.77 -6.85 18.50
CA ASN A 495 20.61 -7.60 17.58
C ASN A 495 21.89 -6.85 17.22
N LYS A 496 21.82 -5.53 17.03
CA LYS A 496 23.00 -4.69 16.82
C LYS A 496 23.96 -4.75 17.99
N MET A 497 23.45 -4.63 19.22
CA MET A 497 24.25 -4.81 20.44
C MET A 497 24.92 -6.20 20.52
N SER A 498 24.22 -7.26 20.12
CA SER A 498 24.76 -8.63 20.09
C SER A 498 25.86 -8.80 19.04
N SER A 499 25.70 -8.20 17.86
CA SER A 499 26.71 -8.18 16.80
C SER A 499 27.98 -7.47 17.25
N ASP A 500 27.85 -6.26 17.80
CA ASP A 500 28.97 -5.48 18.32
C ASP A 500 29.69 -6.24 19.44
N PHE A 501 28.94 -6.87 20.34
CA PHE A 501 29.52 -7.71 21.39
C PHE A 501 30.35 -8.87 20.83
N ARG A 502 29.87 -9.58 19.80
CA ARG A 502 30.63 -10.65 19.13
C ARG A 502 31.92 -10.14 18.48
N ILE A 503 31.87 -8.97 17.85
CA ILE A 503 33.05 -8.32 17.27
C ILE A 503 34.08 -8.01 18.37
N TRP A 504 33.66 -7.43 19.49
CA TRP A 504 34.55 -7.14 20.61
C TRP A 504 35.15 -8.41 21.24
N VAL A 505 34.39 -9.51 21.33
CA VAL A 505 34.92 -10.82 21.77
C VAL A 505 35.97 -11.35 20.80
N LEU A 506 35.73 -11.26 19.48
CA LEU A 506 36.70 -11.69 18.46
C LEU A 506 37.98 -10.84 18.50
N VAL A 507 37.85 -9.52 18.64
CA VAL A 507 39.00 -8.60 18.81
C VAL A 507 39.80 -8.97 20.05
N ALA A 508 39.14 -9.25 21.18
CA ALA A 508 39.81 -9.68 22.41
C ALA A 508 40.55 -11.02 22.24
N LEU A 509 39.95 -11.99 21.53
CA LEU A 509 40.59 -13.27 21.21
C LEU A 509 41.81 -13.10 20.29
N CYS A 510 41.72 -12.23 19.27
CA CYS A 510 42.85 -11.92 18.40
C CYS A 510 44.00 -11.24 19.17
N LEU A 511 43.70 -10.29 20.05
CA LEU A 511 44.71 -9.61 20.87
C LEU A 511 45.39 -10.55 21.86
N THR A 512 44.63 -11.47 22.47
CA THR A 512 45.20 -12.48 23.38
C THR A 512 46.07 -13.49 22.62
N LEU A 513 45.65 -13.98 21.45
CA LEU A 513 46.48 -14.83 20.59
C LEU A 513 47.76 -14.12 20.13
N PHE A 514 47.67 -12.85 19.75
CA PHE A 514 48.83 -12.05 19.37
C PHE A 514 49.81 -11.89 20.55
N ALA A 515 49.31 -11.59 21.75
CA ALA A 515 50.15 -11.49 22.95
C ALA A 515 50.85 -12.83 23.27
N LEU A 516 50.14 -13.96 23.18
CA LEU A 516 50.72 -15.29 23.37
C LEU A 516 51.81 -15.61 22.33
N LEU A 517 51.61 -15.18 21.08
CA LEU A 517 52.57 -15.38 20.00
C LEU A 517 53.84 -14.54 20.21
N VAL A 518 53.68 -13.28 20.65
CA VAL A 518 54.80 -12.41 21.04
C VAL A 518 55.59 -13.05 22.20
N ILE A 519 54.91 -13.53 23.24
CA ILE A 519 55.55 -14.23 24.36
C ILE A 519 56.31 -15.47 23.87
N ALA A 520 55.71 -16.29 23.00
CA ALA A 520 56.36 -17.48 22.45
C ALA A 520 57.62 -17.13 21.64
N VAL A 521 57.57 -16.06 20.82
CA VAL A 521 58.73 -15.57 20.07
C VAL A 521 59.82 -15.07 21.00
N VAL A 522 59.48 -14.29 22.04
CA VAL A 522 60.45 -13.83 23.03
C VAL A 522 61.11 -15.01 23.76
N CYS A 523 60.33 -16.00 24.20
CA CYS A 523 60.86 -17.22 24.81
C CYS A 523 61.79 -18.01 23.87
N LEU A 524 61.44 -18.11 22.58
CA LEU A 524 62.28 -18.76 21.57
C LEU A 524 63.58 -18.00 21.33
N LEU A 525 63.54 -16.67 21.27
CA LEU A 525 64.72 -15.81 21.12
C LEU A 525 65.64 -15.90 22.34
N HIS A 526 65.08 -15.95 23.55
CA HIS A 526 65.84 -16.11 24.79
C HIS A 526 66.53 -17.48 24.86
N ARG A 527 65.82 -18.57 24.53
CA ARG A 527 66.41 -19.92 24.38
C ARG A 527 67.55 -19.94 23.35
N ARG A 528 67.45 -19.15 22.29
CA ARG A 528 68.48 -19.05 21.25
C ARG A 528 69.71 -18.29 21.72
N GLN A 529 69.54 -17.28 22.57
CA GLN A 529 70.66 -16.57 23.22
C GLN A 529 71.37 -17.47 24.24
N ASP A 530 70.64 -18.24 25.05
CA ASP A 530 71.23 -19.21 25.97
C ASP A 530 72.02 -20.29 25.23
N ALA A 531 71.52 -20.77 24.08
CA ALA A 531 72.22 -21.74 23.24
C ALA A 531 73.47 -21.17 22.52
N GLN A 532 73.56 -19.85 22.32
CA GLN A 532 74.76 -19.21 21.75
C GLN A 532 75.82 -18.90 22.81
N LEU A 533 75.46 -18.75 24.08
CA LEU A 533 76.42 -18.56 25.18
C LEU A 533 77.19 -19.86 25.52
N ASP A 534 76.64 -21.03 25.18
CA ASP A 534 77.26 -22.35 25.44
C ASP A 534 78.30 -22.80 24.38
N THR A 535 78.56 -22.01 23.32
CA THR A 535 79.47 -22.41 22.21
C THR A 535 80.66 -21.46 21.96
N GLY A 536 81.01 -20.60 22.92
CA GLY A 536 82.19 -19.73 22.85
C GLY A 536 83.51 -20.42 23.25
N VAL A 537 84.32 -20.77 22.26
CA VAL A 537 85.69 -21.31 22.32
C VAL A 537 86.69 -20.39 23.07
N THR A 538 87.51 -20.96 23.96
CA THR A 538 88.79 -20.36 24.44
C THR A 538 89.99 -21.03 23.75
N LEU A 539 90.83 -20.20 23.11
CA LEU A 539 92.14 -20.51 22.53
C LEU A 539 93.27 -20.09 23.50
N SER A 540 94.25 -20.96 23.75
CA SER A 540 95.67 -20.63 24.03
C SER A 540 96.51 -21.91 23.83
N ALA A 541 97.30 -22.04 22.76
CA ALA A 541 98.69 -21.58 22.57
C ALA A 541 99.75 -22.48 23.24
N GLU A 542 100.62 -23.06 22.39
CA GLU A 542 102.02 -23.54 22.62
C GLU A 542 102.22 -24.76 23.55
N ASP A 543 103.15 -25.70 23.38
CA ASP A 543 104.12 -26.05 22.33
C ASP A 543 104.66 -27.48 22.64
N ASP A 544 104.90 -28.25 21.58
CA ASP A 544 106.06 -29.12 21.33
C ASP A 544 106.35 -30.50 22.02
N VAL A 545 106.81 -31.41 21.14
CA VAL A 545 107.61 -32.66 21.27
C VAL A 545 107.12 -33.88 22.08
N GLY A 546 107.00 -35.03 21.40
CA GLY A 546 107.32 -36.32 22.05
C GLY A 546 106.84 -37.64 21.44
N LYS A 547 107.47 -38.09 20.35
CA LYS A 547 107.82 -39.49 20.00
C LYS A 547 106.77 -40.64 20.03
N ILE A 548 106.66 -41.25 18.84
CA ILE A 548 106.11 -42.57 18.46
C ILE A 548 106.88 -43.72 19.16
N PRO A 549 106.25 -44.88 19.47
CA PRO A 549 106.33 -46.08 18.59
C PRO A 549 104.97 -46.81 18.41
N MET A 550 104.61 -47.20 17.18
CA MET A 550 104.74 -48.56 16.61
C MET A 550 104.12 -49.69 17.46
N LEU A 551 102.94 -50.18 17.07
CA LEU A 551 102.74 -51.29 16.11
C LEU A 551 101.28 -51.36 15.64
#